data_AF-B9TBA8-F1
#
_entry.id   AF-B9TBA8-F1
#
_cell.length_a   1.000
_cell.length_b   1.000
_cell.length_c   1.000
_cell.angle_alpha   90.00
_cell.angle_beta   90.00
_cell.angle_gamma   90.00
#
_symmetry.space_group_name_H-M   'P 1'
#
loop_
_entity.id
_entity.type
_entity.pdbx_description
1 polymer ?
#
loop_
_entity_poly.entity_id
_entity_poly.type
_entity_poly.pdbx_seq_one_letter_code
_entity_poly.pdbx_strand_id
1 'polypeptide(L)'
;MPERRQRLQGLGVVLASQTSVPAQQHREVRNQQQQCECKTDFDERHGEYAFAVWKWPHLAIKAIGEQGTASHKNGRRVTIMGCQVCAGAVMQCSFGAAPSTLVVLPTNRVLTGTPAATIMDFAPIVNVPPFGMCSSPSNPAVIAATAAAMGVLTPMPCMPVPSGPWMAGAPTVLIGNLPALNDSSKLMCAWTGVINISVAGQATVMVP
;
A
#
# COMPACT_ATOMS: atom_id res chain seq x y z
N MET A 1 -69.51 5.02 -48.18
CA MET A 1 -69.78 4.89 -46.74
C MET A 1 -69.98 3.42 -46.39
N PRO A 2 -69.02 2.80 -45.69
CA PRO A 2 -69.31 1.72 -44.73
C PRO A 2 -68.47 1.93 -43.43
N GLU A 3 -69.06 1.93 -42.23
CA GLU A 3 -69.38 0.78 -41.35
C GLU A 3 -68.19 -0.11 -40.93
N ARG A 4 -68.04 -0.18 -39.58
CA ARG A 4 -67.83 -1.40 -38.77
C ARG A 4 -66.47 -1.57 -38.08
N ARG A 5 -66.56 -1.49 -36.74
CA ARG A 5 -65.60 -1.96 -35.71
C ARG A 5 -65.07 -3.36 -36.05
N GLN A 6 -63.75 -3.58 -35.88
CA GLN A 6 -63.21 -4.75 -35.15
C GLN A 6 -61.69 -4.65 -34.91
N ARG A 7 -61.35 -4.87 -33.63
CA ARG A 7 -60.15 -5.50 -33.04
C ARG A 7 -58.74 -5.09 -33.52
N LEU A 8 -58.09 -4.35 -32.62
CA LEU A 8 -56.67 -4.41 -32.26
C LEU A 8 -56.08 -5.82 -32.30
N GLN A 9 -55.23 -6.12 -33.28
CA GLN A 9 -54.09 -7.06 -33.20
C GLN A 9 -53.04 -6.63 -34.23
N GLY A 10 -51.77 -6.47 -33.82
CA GLY A 10 -50.65 -6.30 -34.76
C GLY A 10 -49.76 -5.07 -34.55
N LEU A 11 -49.33 -4.77 -33.32
CA LEU A 11 -48.10 -4.01 -33.11
C LEU A 11 -46.98 -5.02 -32.80
N GLY A 12 -46.40 -5.54 -33.89
CA GLY A 12 -45.19 -6.33 -33.85
C GLY A 12 -44.02 -5.44 -33.42
N VAL A 13 -43.37 -5.88 -32.35
CA VAL A 13 -42.11 -5.37 -31.82
C VAL A 13 -41.04 -5.42 -32.91
N VAL A 14 -40.57 -4.27 -33.38
CA VAL A 14 -39.33 -4.17 -34.15
C VAL A 14 -38.19 -4.17 -33.14
N LEU A 15 -37.52 -5.32 -33.01
CA LEU A 15 -36.23 -5.43 -32.34
C LEU A 15 -35.23 -4.51 -33.06
N ALA A 16 -34.85 -3.41 -32.40
CA ALA A 16 -33.66 -2.67 -32.77
C ALA A 16 -32.45 -3.41 -32.18
N SER A 17 -31.65 -3.93 -33.11
CA SER A 17 -30.41 -4.67 -32.94
C SER A 17 -29.49 -4.05 -31.91
N GLN A 18 -29.12 -4.87 -30.91
CA GLN A 18 -28.02 -4.59 -30.00
C GLN A 18 -26.72 -4.58 -30.80
N THR A 19 -26.09 -3.41 -30.93
CA THR A 19 -24.70 -3.31 -31.35
C THR A 19 -23.84 -3.95 -30.26
N SER A 20 -23.38 -5.17 -30.55
CA SER A 20 -22.44 -5.93 -29.75
C SER A 20 -21.16 -5.13 -29.56
N VAL A 21 -20.95 -4.62 -28.34
CA VAL A 21 -19.65 -4.18 -27.87
C VAL A 21 -18.73 -5.41 -27.85
N PRO A 22 -17.57 -5.40 -28.52
CA PRO A 22 -16.73 -6.59 -28.64
C PRO A 22 -16.20 -7.03 -27.27
N ALA A 23 -16.28 -8.33 -27.01
CA ALA A 23 -15.89 -9.02 -25.77
C ALA A 23 -14.40 -8.91 -25.38
N GLN A 24 -13.60 -8.09 -26.07
CA GLN A 24 -12.19 -7.87 -25.76
C GLN A 24 -11.99 -6.91 -24.58
N GLN A 25 -12.81 -5.87 -24.44
CA GLN A 25 -12.63 -4.86 -23.36
C GLN A 25 -12.85 -5.45 -21.96
N HIS A 26 -13.77 -6.42 -21.83
CA HIS A 26 -14.11 -7.03 -20.55
C HIS A 26 -13.12 -8.12 -20.09
N ARG A 27 -12.19 -8.52 -20.97
CA ARG A 27 -11.11 -9.46 -20.65
C ARG A 27 -9.88 -8.75 -20.12
N GLU A 28 -9.66 -7.51 -20.56
CA GLU A 28 -8.51 -6.69 -20.16
C GLU A 28 -8.69 -6.12 -18.74
N VAL A 29 -9.91 -5.69 -18.39
CA VAL A 29 -10.25 -5.25 -17.01
C VAL A 29 -10.25 -6.44 -16.03
N ARG A 30 -10.68 -7.63 -16.48
CA ARG A 30 -10.68 -8.85 -15.66
C ARG A 30 -9.25 -9.39 -15.44
N ASN A 31 -8.38 -9.28 -16.45
CA ASN A 31 -6.96 -9.62 -16.31
C ASN A 31 -6.21 -8.65 -15.39
N GLN A 32 -6.53 -7.35 -15.41
CA GLN A 32 -5.97 -6.38 -14.46
C GLN A 32 -6.44 -6.62 -13.02
N GLN A 33 -7.71 -6.99 -12.82
CA GLN A 33 -8.19 -7.41 -11.50
C GLN A 33 -7.56 -8.74 -11.04
N GLN A 34 -7.30 -9.68 -11.95
CA GLN A 34 -6.63 -10.95 -11.62
C GLN A 34 -5.14 -10.82 -11.29
N GLN A 35 -4.46 -9.77 -11.75
CA GLN A 35 -3.07 -9.48 -11.32
C GLN A 35 -2.97 -8.81 -9.95
N CYS A 36 -4.07 -8.25 -9.43
CA CYS A 36 -4.15 -7.80 -8.03
C CYS A 36 -4.46 -8.95 -7.05
N GLU A 37 -4.85 -10.13 -7.55
CA GLU A 37 -5.04 -11.35 -6.76
C GLU A 37 -3.84 -12.30 -6.90
N CYS A 38 -2.60 -11.81 -6.67
CA CYS A 38 -1.56 -12.70 -6.16
C CYS A 38 -1.69 -12.76 -4.63
N LYS A 39 -2.69 -13.56 -4.25
CA LYS A 39 -2.91 -14.16 -2.95
C LYS A 39 -1.61 -14.37 -2.18
N THR A 40 -1.47 -13.64 -1.08
CA THR A 40 -1.11 -14.16 0.24
C THR A 40 -0.45 -15.54 0.22
N ASP A 41 0.87 -15.57 0.03
CA ASP A 41 1.71 -16.70 0.44
C ASP A 41 2.93 -16.12 1.18
N PHE A 42 2.64 -15.53 2.33
CA PHE A 42 3.67 -15.24 3.34
C PHE A 42 3.26 -15.99 4.61
N ASP A 43 3.30 -17.32 4.49
CA ASP A 43 3.24 -18.24 5.62
C ASP A 43 4.47 -18.03 6.51
N GLU A 44 4.22 -17.44 7.68
CA GLU A 44 4.42 -18.15 8.94
C GLU A 44 5.83 -18.69 9.25
N ARG A 45 6.90 -17.91 9.00
CA ARG A 45 8.25 -18.32 9.45
C ARG A 45 9.25 -17.21 9.82
N HIS A 46 8.77 -16.09 10.35
CA HIS A 46 9.64 -14.99 10.79
C HIS A 46 9.32 -14.50 12.21
N GLY A 47 9.12 -15.45 13.13
CA GLY A 47 9.05 -15.19 14.56
C GLY A 47 10.34 -15.63 15.27
N GLU A 48 11.51 -15.06 14.95
CA GLU A 48 12.72 -15.25 15.78
C GLU A 48 13.92 -14.32 15.43
N TYR A 49 13.78 -12.99 15.33
CA TYR A 49 14.98 -12.12 15.18
C TYR A 49 15.01 -10.82 16.00
N ALA A 50 14.03 -10.57 16.88
CA ALA A 50 13.86 -9.26 17.48
C ALA A 50 14.72 -8.95 18.73
N PHE A 51 15.62 -9.84 19.18
CA PHE A 51 16.30 -9.67 20.47
C PHE A 51 17.82 -9.37 20.46
N ALA A 52 18.49 -9.31 19.30
CA ALA A 52 19.97 -9.33 19.26
C ALA A 52 20.69 -7.99 18.96
N VAL A 53 20.06 -6.82 19.06
CA VAL A 53 20.66 -5.54 18.57
C VAL A 53 21.07 -4.54 19.68
N TRP A 54 21.07 -4.92 20.96
CA TRP A 54 21.36 -3.94 22.05
C TRP A 54 22.70 -4.10 22.78
N LYS A 55 23.65 -4.93 22.32
CA LYS A 55 24.87 -5.21 23.10
C LYS A 55 26.20 -4.68 22.58
N TRP A 56 26.31 -4.03 21.42
CA TRP A 56 27.63 -3.61 20.89
C TRP A 56 27.61 -2.31 20.06
N PRO A 57 27.94 -1.14 20.65
CA PRO A 57 27.81 0.16 20.00
C PRO A 57 28.94 0.54 19.02
N HIS A 58 29.98 -0.28 18.84
CA HIS A 58 31.18 0.09 18.04
C HIS A 58 31.26 -0.55 16.63
N LEU A 59 30.23 -1.27 16.19
CA LEU A 59 30.18 -1.89 14.85
C LEU A 59 29.20 -1.20 13.88
N ALA A 60 28.62 -0.06 14.27
CA ALA A 60 27.52 0.59 13.56
C ALA A 60 27.87 1.24 12.21
N ILE A 61 29.14 1.33 11.81
CA ILE A 61 29.53 1.98 10.53
C ILE A 61 29.46 1.01 9.33
N LYS A 62 29.41 -0.31 9.55
CA LYS A 62 29.34 -1.31 8.45
C LYS A 62 27.95 -1.89 8.18
N ALA A 63 26.93 -1.55 8.96
CA ALA A 63 25.63 -2.24 8.96
C ALA A 63 24.49 -1.50 8.23
N ILE A 64 24.80 -0.57 7.31
CA ILE A 64 23.81 0.00 6.38
C ILE A 64 23.79 -0.71 5.01
N GLY A 65 24.49 -1.84 4.87
CA GLY A 65 24.65 -2.57 3.60
C GLY A 65 23.88 -3.88 3.44
N GLU A 66 23.23 -4.42 4.46
CA GLU A 66 22.64 -5.77 4.40
C GLU A 66 21.19 -5.77 4.90
N GLN A 67 20.28 -5.27 4.07
CA GLN A 67 18.95 -5.87 4.04
C GLN A 67 19.10 -7.23 3.36
N GLY A 68 18.66 -8.28 4.07
CA GLY A 68 18.87 -9.67 3.71
C GLY A 68 18.64 -9.96 2.24
N THR A 69 19.72 -10.25 1.51
CA THR A 69 19.60 -10.99 0.26
C THR A 69 19.23 -12.41 0.66
N ALA A 70 17.98 -12.80 0.42
CA ALA A 70 17.65 -14.20 0.31
C ALA A 70 18.57 -14.77 -0.78
N SER A 71 19.64 -15.45 -0.36
CA SER A 71 20.62 -16.10 -1.23
C SER A 71 19.95 -17.28 -1.91
N HIS A 72 19.23 -16.99 -2.99
CA HIS A 72 18.82 -17.99 -3.95
C HIS A 72 20.11 -18.51 -4.59
N LYS A 73 20.36 -19.83 -4.55
CA LYS A 73 21.61 -20.49 -4.97
C LYS A 73 21.89 -20.45 -6.48
N ASN A 74 21.43 -19.42 -7.17
CA ASN A 74 21.74 -19.19 -8.57
C ASN A 74 21.92 -17.67 -8.73
N GLY A 75 23.11 -17.21 -9.13
CA GLY A 75 23.56 -15.80 -9.13
C GLY A 75 22.81 -14.83 -10.04
N ARG A 76 21.51 -15.01 -10.24
CA ARG A 76 20.61 -14.07 -10.89
C ARG A 76 19.93 -13.27 -9.78
N ARG A 77 20.27 -11.99 -9.66
CA ARG A 77 19.57 -11.03 -8.80
C ARG A 77 18.10 -11.00 -9.25
N VAL A 78 17.24 -11.77 -8.59
CA VAL A 78 15.80 -11.71 -8.79
C VAL A 78 15.38 -10.36 -8.24
N THR A 79 15.14 -9.44 -9.16
CA THR A 79 14.70 -8.10 -8.81
C THR A 79 13.18 -8.17 -8.84
N ILE A 80 12.56 -8.16 -7.66
CA ILE A 80 11.11 -8.31 -7.52
C ILE A 80 10.49 -7.01 -8.00
N MET A 81 9.92 -7.02 -9.21
CA MET A 81 9.25 -5.86 -9.78
C MET A 81 7.96 -5.58 -8.98
N GLY A 82 7.88 -4.41 -8.35
CA GLY A 82 6.72 -3.90 -7.62
C GLY A 82 6.09 -2.68 -8.28
N CYS A 83 4.87 -2.33 -7.90
CA CYS A 83 4.24 -1.11 -8.39
C CYS A 83 4.88 0.11 -7.73
N GLN A 84 5.24 1.12 -8.54
CA GLN A 84 5.68 2.41 -8.04
C GLN A 84 4.54 3.08 -7.26
N VAL A 85 4.85 3.57 -6.06
CA VAL A 85 3.88 4.21 -5.19
C VAL A 85 3.70 5.68 -5.58
N CYS A 86 2.47 6.17 -5.55
CA CYS A 86 2.12 7.56 -5.82
C CYS A 86 1.16 8.11 -4.75
N ALA A 87 0.86 9.42 -4.85
CA ALA A 87 -0.11 10.05 -3.97
C ALA A 87 -1.47 9.36 -4.05
N GLY A 88 -2.09 9.11 -2.90
CA GLY A 88 -3.35 8.35 -2.77
C GLY A 88 -3.16 6.85 -2.55
N ALA A 89 -1.91 6.36 -2.43
CA ALA A 89 -1.65 4.99 -2.06
C ALA A 89 -2.29 4.62 -0.71
N VAL A 90 -2.91 3.45 -0.62
CA VAL A 90 -3.54 2.99 0.62
C VAL A 90 -2.49 2.26 1.45
N MET A 91 -2.26 2.76 2.66
CA MET A 91 -1.34 2.20 3.63
C MET A 91 -2.09 1.65 4.84
N GLN A 92 -1.55 0.58 5.42
CA GLN A 92 -2.11 -0.11 6.58
C GLN A 92 -1.05 -0.27 7.66
N CYS A 93 -1.35 0.22 8.86
CA CYS A 93 -0.51 -0.02 10.05
C CYS A 93 -0.96 -1.29 10.77
N SER A 94 0.00 -2.07 11.27
CA SER A 94 -0.28 -3.29 12.05
C SER A 94 -1.06 -3.04 13.35
N PHE A 95 -0.96 -1.85 13.94
CA PHE A 95 -1.68 -1.47 15.17
C PHE A 95 -2.74 -0.39 14.95
N GLY A 96 -2.99 -0.01 13.70
CA GLY A 96 -3.99 0.99 13.33
C GLY A 96 -5.36 0.36 13.10
N ALA A 97 -6.41 1.01 13.60
CA ALA A 97 -7.79 0.54 13.44
C ALA A 97 -8.35 0.74 12.02
N ALA A 98 -7.78 1.66 11.23
CA ALA A 98 -8.23 1.93 9.87
C ALA A 98 -7.03 2.13 8.92
N PRO A 99 -7.18 1.78 7.62
CA PRO A 99 -6.23 2.18 6.61
C PRO A 99 -6.20 3.71 6.46
N SER A 100 -5.07 4.21 5.99
CA SER A 100 -4.88 5.63 5.71
C SER A 100 -4.31 5.78 4.30
N THR A 101 -4.32 7.00 3.76
CA THR A 101 -3.82 7.26 2.40
C THR A 101 -2.54 8.10 2.45
N LEU A 102 -1.54 7.68 1.68
CA LEU A 102 -0.27 8.38 1.57
C LEU A 102 -0.48 9.69 0.82
N VAL A 103 -0.01 10.78 1.41
CA VAL A 103 0.02 12.09 0.78
C VAL A 103 1.45 12.33 0.31
N VAL A 104 1.60 12.74 -0.94
CA VAL A 104 2.92 13.00 -1.54
C VAL A 104 2.90 14.42 -2.09
N LEU A 105 3.88 15.21 -1.65
CA LEU A 105 4.04 16.58 -2.14
C LEU A 105 4.68 16.54 -3.54
N PRO A 106 4.28 17.43 -4.47
CA PRO A 106 4.84 17.49 -5.82
C PRO A 106 6.26 18.11 -5.87
N THR A 107 7.05 17.95 -4.80
CA THR A 107 8.39 18.54 -4.64
C THR A 107 9.37 18.03 -5.69
N ASN A 108 9.31 16.73 -6.01
CA ASN A 108 10.23 16.10 -6.95
C ASN A 108 9.84 16.31 -8.43
N ARG A 109 8.70 16.96 -8.70
CA ARG A 109 8.20 17.28 -10.05
C ARG A 109 8.06 16.09 -11.01
N VAL A 110 7.96 14.87 -10.47
CA VAL A 110 7.70 13.64 -11.23
C VAL A 110 6.28 13.18 -10.93
N LEU A 111 5.49 12.98 -11.98
CA LEU A 111 4.10 12.55 -11.91
C LEU A 111 3.94 11.23 -12.66
N THR A 112 3.18 10.30 -12.07
CA THR A 112 2.75 9.06 -12.72
C THR A 112 1.22 9.04 -12.91
N GLY A 113 0.63 10.24 -13.04
CA GLY A 113 -0.80 10.53 -12.93
C GLY A 113 -1.07 11.40 -11.70
N THR A 114 -0.53 10.98 -10.56
CA THR A 114 -0.38 11.77 -9.33
C THR A 114 1.10 11.87 -8.95
N PRO A 115 1.50 12.73 -7.99
CA PRO A 115 2.91 12.84 -7.57
C PRO A 115 3.51 11.49 -7.15
N ALA A 116 4.67 11.16 -7.71
CA ALA A 116 5.35 9.90 -7.45
C ALA A 116 6.09 9.94 -6.10
N ALA A 117 5.92 8.89 -5.30
CA ALA A 117 6.47 8.79 -3.94
C ALA A 117 7.92 8.32 -3.92
N THR A 118 8.65 8.78 -2.91
CA THR A 118 10.04 8.44 -2.64
C THR A 118 10.19 7.94 -1.20
N ILE A 119 11.34 7.34 -0.89
CA ILE A 119 11.61 6.86 0.46
C ILE A 119 11.63 7.97 1.53
N MET A 120 11.74 9.23 1.10
CA MET A 120 11.76 10.40 1.98
C MET A 120 10.36 10.94 2.31
N ASP A 121 9.30 10.38 1.71
CA ASP A 121 7.90 10.76 1.99
C ASP A 121 7.37 10.09 3.26
N PHE A 122 8.03 10.34 4.40
CA PHE A 122 7.70 9.77 5.71
C PHE A 122 7.34 10.82 6.77
N ALA A 123 7.18 12.10 6.40
CA ALA A 123 6.90 13.14 7.38
C ALA A 123 5.56 12.87 8.11
N PRO A 124 5.54 12.88 9.46
CA PRO A 124 4.33 12.77 10.26
C PRO A 124 3.26 13.76 9.81
N ILE A 125 2.00 13.32 9.72
CA ILE A 125 0.79 14.12 9.41
C ILE A 125 0.77 14.66 7.96
N VAL A 126 1.93 15.06 7.43
CA VAL A 126 2.06 15.63 6.08
C VAL A 126 2.04 14.54 5.02
N ASN A 127 2.92 13.54 5.13
CA ASN A 127 2.95 12.41 4.20
C ASN A 127 2.17 11.21 4.72
N VAL A 128 2.27 10.98 6.03
CA VAL A 128 1.68 9.83 6.71
C VAL A 128 0.59 10.33 7.66
N PRO A 129 -0.69 10.35 7.24
CA PRO A 129 -1.80 10.71 8.12
C PRO A 129 -2.10 9.60 9.15
N PRO A 130 -2.88 9.88 10.20
CA PRO A 130 -3.16 8.93 11.27
C PRO A 130 -4.00 7.73 10.80
N PHE A 131 -3.83 6.57 11.44
CA PHE A 131 -4.53 5.30 11.14
C PHE A 131 -5.78 5.08 12.01
N GLY A 132 -6.51 6.16 12.32
CA GLY A 132 -7.62 6.13 13.28
C GLY A 132 -7.12 5.93 14.71
N MET A 133 -7.40 4.77 15.31
CA MET A 133 -7.00 4.42 16.68
C MET A 133 -5.78 3.49 16.67
N CYS A 134 -4.84 3.74 17.58
CA CYS A 134 -3.65 2.91 17.79
C CYS A 134 -3.86 2.00 19.00
N SER A 135 -3.60 0.70 18.85
CA SER A 135 -3.63 -0.31 19.93
C SER A 135 -2.24 -0.70 20.44
N SER A 136 -1.18 -0.02 20.00
CA SER A 136 0.18 -0.36 20.40
C SER A 136 0.45 -0.02 21.87
N PRO A 137 0.97 -0.97 22.68
CA PRO A 137 1.34 -0.72 24.07
C PRO A 137 2.60 0.15 24.21
N SER A 138 3.27 0.49 23.11
CA SER A 138 4.43 1.41 23.10
C SER A 138 4.02 2.88 22.92
N ASN A 139 2.75 3.15 22.58
CA ASN A 139 2.26 4.52 22.45
C ASN A 139 1.98 5.10 23.86
N PRO A 140 2.62 6.21 24.26
CA PRO A 140 2.46 6.78 25.61
C PRO A 140 1.01 7.11 25.96
N ALA A 141 0.18 7.51 24.99
CA ALA A 141 -1.24 7.77 25.21
C ALA A 141 -2.02 6.49 25.52
N VAL A 142 -1.70 5.38 24.82
CA VAL A 142 -2.31 4.06 25.07
C VAL A 142 -1.88 3.52 26.41
N ILE A 143 -0.60 3.69 26.80
CA ILE A 143 -0.10 3.28 28.11
C ILE A 143 -0.84 4.00 29.23
N ALA A 144 -0.95 5.33 29.15
CA ALA A 144 -1.63 6.15 30.15
C ALA A 144 -3.12 5.79 30.27
N ALA A 145 -3.79 5.59 29.13
CA ALA A 145 -5.19 5.18 29.09
C ALA A 145 -5.41 3.77 29.64
N THR A 146 -4.52 2.84 29.32
CA THR A 146 -4.58 1.45 29.79
C THR A 146 -4.38 1.41 31.31
N ALA A 147 -3.47 2.23 31.84
CA ALA A 147 -3.30 2.40 33.28
C ALA A 147 -4.56 2.97 33.94
N ALA A 148 -5.22 3.96 33.33
CA ALA A 148 -6.46 4.54 33.83
C ALA A 148 -7.65 3.56 33.75
N ALA A 149 -7.64 2.63 32.79
CA ALA A 149 -8.64 1.58 32.62
C ALA A 149 -8.31 0.29 33.39
N MET A 150 -7.53 0.39 34.47
CA MET A 150 -7.17 -0.75 35.34
C MET A 150 -6.51 -1.91 34.58
N GLY A 151 -5.69 -1.61 33.57
CA GLY A 151 -4.96 -2.59 32.76
C GLY A 151 -5.71 -3.09 31.52
N VAL A 152 -6.93 -2.60 31.25
CA VAL A 152 -7.65 -2.92 30.01
C VAL A 152 -7.07 -2.08 28.86
N LEU A 153 -6.63 -2.75 27.79
CA LEU A 153 -6.08 -2.08 26.61
C LEU A 153 -7.12 -1.13 26.04
N THR A 154 -6.82 0.17 26.11
CA THR A 154 -7.69 1.24 25.61
C THR A 154 -7.01 1.92 24.42
N PRO A 155 -7.45 1.61 23.19
CA PRO A 155 -6.94 2.26 22.00
C PRO A 155 -7.12 3.78 22.11
N MET A 156 -6.10 4.52 21.68
CA MET A 156 -6.10 5.99 21.67
C MET A 156 -5.82 6.49 20.25
N PRO A 157 -6.19 7.73 19.90
CA PRO A 157 -5.95 8.29 18.58
C PRO A 157 -4.48 8.13 18.15
N CYS A 158 -4.26 7.59 16.96
CA CYS A 158 -2.92 7.35 16.42
C CYS A 158 -2.29 8.68 16.01
N MET A 159 -1.22 9.11 16.68
CA MET A 159 -0.33 10.14 16.13
C MET A 159 0.85 9.43 15.47
N PRO A 160 0.96 9.42 14.13
CA PRO A 160 2.02 8.68 13.46
C PRO A 160 3.37 9.32 13.76
N VAL A 161 4.30 8.53 14.29
CA VAL A 161 5.68 8.96 14.53
C VAL A 161 6.60 7.98 13.83
N PRO A 162 6.86 8.14 12.53
CA PRO A 162 7.80 7.30 11.80
C PRO A 162 9.21 7.42 12.40
N SER A 163 9.89 6.30 12.59
CA SER A 163 11.23 6.27 13.19
C SER A 163 12.35 6.56 12.19
N GLY A 164 12.03 6.69 10.90
CA GLY A 164 12.97 6.99 9.82
C GLY A 164 12.32 6.91 8.45
N PRO A 165 13.13 6.99 7.37
CA PRO A 165 12.67 6.80 6.00
C PRO A 165 12.03 5.45 5.75
N TRP A 166 11.30 5.32 4.64
CA TRP A 166 10.77 4.05 4.19
C TRP A 166 11.92 3.05 3.92
N MET A 167 11.75 1.84 4.42
CA MET A 167 12.65 0.72 4.18
C MET A 167 12.26 0.00 2.89
N ALA A 168 13.28 -0.56 2.21
CA ALA A 168 13.13 -1.31 0.96
C ALA A 168 12.48 -0.51 -0.18
N GLY A 169 13.15 0.56 -0.63
CA GLY A 169 12.83 1.23 -1.90
C GLY A 169 13.49 0.56 -3.11
N ALA A 170 13.28 1.13 -4.29
CA ALA A 170 13.95 0.74 -5.54
C ALA A 170 15.22 1.62 -5.73
N PRO A 171 16.41 1.23 -5.22
CA PRO A 171 17.59 2.11 -5.24
C PRO A 171 18.13 2.41 -6.64
N THR A 172 17.73 1.61 -7.63
CA THR A 172 18.14 1.79 -9.03
C THR A 172 17.29 2.81 -9.77
N VAL A 173 16.09 3.14 -9.27
CA VAL A 173 15.20 4.14 -9.85
C VAL A 173 15.16 5.36 -8.94
N LEU A 174 15.61 6.50 -9.45
CA LEU A 174 15.68 7.73 -8.70
C LEU A 174 14.61 8.72 -9.18
N ILE A 175 13.87 9.27 -8.24
CA ILE A 175 12.90 10.36 -8.44
C ILE A 175 13.45 11.56 -7.68
N GLY A 176 13.83 12.63 -8.38
CA GLY A 176 14.41 13.81 -7.73
C GLY A 176 15.71 13.50 -6.97
N ASN A 177 16.56 12.62 -7.52
CA ASN A 177 17.81 12.15 -6.90
C ASN A 177 17.63 11.30 -5.61
N LEU A 178 16.40 10.90 -5.30
CA LEU A 178 16.05 10.05 -4.16
C LEU A 178 15.48 8.70 -4.65
N PRO A 179 15.73 7.59 -3.95
CA PRO A 179 15.16 6.29 -4.30
C PRO A 179 13.63 6.30 -4.36
N ALA A 180 13.11 5.67 -5.40
CA ALA A 180 11.68 5.53 -5.60
C ALA A 180 11.05 4.52 -4.62
N LEU A 181 9.81 4.78 -4.22
CA LEU A 181 9.05 3.94 -3.30
C LEU A 181 8.22 2.88 -4.05
N ASN A 182 8.26 1.62 -3.62
CA ASN A 182 7.48 0.53 -4.21
C ASN A 182 6.48 -0.05 -3.20
N ASP A 183 5.53 -0.86 -3.66
CA ASP A 183 4.52 -1.53 -2.81
C ASP A 183 5.14 -2.48 -1.76
N SER A 184 6.30 -3.05 -2.05
CA SER A 184 7.05 -3.88 -1.11
C SER A 184 7.66 -3.07 0.05
N SER A 185 7.77 -1.75 -0.08
CA SER A 185 8.35 -0.86 0.94
C SER A 185 7.57 -0.89 2.25
N LYS A 186 8.28 -0.62 3.35
CA LYS A 186 7.75 -0.70 4.72
C LYS A 186 8.21 0.51 5.53
N LEU A 187 7.32 1.07 6.34
CA LEU A 187 7.67 2.17 7.24
C LEU A 187 7.52 1.76 8.69
N MET A 188 8.55 2.02 9.48
CA MET A 188 8.58 1.71 10.91
C MET A 188 8.07 2.92 11.71
N CYS A 189 7.14 2.67 12.62
CA CYS A 189 6.63 3.66 13.56
C CYS A 189 7.28 3.46 14.93
N ALA A 190 7.58 4.55 15.63
CA ALA A 190 8.14 4.55 16.98
C ALA A 190 7.26 3.77 17.98
N TRP A 191 5.95 3.67 17.70
CA TRP A 191 5.00 2.84 18.44
C TRP A 191 5.07 1.36 18.05
N THR A 192 6.25 0.86 17.65
CA THR A 192 6.50 -0.52 17.21
C THR A 192 5.64 -1.01 16.04
N GLY A 193 4.90 -0.11 15.37
CA GLY A 193 4.02 -0.45 14.26
C GLY A 193 4.77 -0.53 12.95
N VAL A 194 4.34 -1.47 12.11
CA VAL A 194 4.82 -1.60 10.74
C VAL A 194 3.71 -1.13 9.82
N ILE A 195 4.04 -0.18 8.94
CA ILE A 195 3.14 0.37 7.95
C ILE A 195 3.49 -0.26 6.60
N ASN A 196 2.52 -0.96 6.03
CA ASN A 196 2.61 -1.63 4.75
C ASN A 196 1.80 -0.84 3.72
N ILE A 197 2.23 -0.89 2.47
CA ILE A 197 1.47 -0.36 1.35
C ILE A 197 0.59 -1.49 0.83
N SER A 198 -0.72 -1.29 0.87
CA SER A 198 -1.70 -2.26 0.39
C SER A 198 -2.06 -2.03 -1.08
N VAL A 199 -2.10 -0.76 -1.50
CA VAL A 199 -2.37 -0.35 -2.87
C VAL A 199 -1.45 0.82 -3.19
N ALA A 200 -0.67 0.70 -4.27
CA ALA A 200 0.33 1.71 -4.67
C ALA A 200 -0.26 3.04 -5.18
N GLY A 201 -1.58 3.12 -5.37
CA GLY A 201 -2.28 4.28 -5.95
C GLY A 201 -2.29 4.28 -7.49
N GLN A 202 -1.58 3.34 -8.11
CA GLN A 202 -1.53 3.11 -9.56
C GLN A 202 -1.09 1.68 -9.88
N ALA A 203 -1.20 1.28 -11.15
CA ALA A 203 -0.78 -0.03 -11.65
C ALA A 203 0.03 0.03 -12.96
N THR A 204 0.47 1.22 -13.38
CA THR A 204 1.08 1.45 -14.71
C THR A 204 2.61 1.46 -14.69
N VAL A 205 3.22 1.97 -13.61
CA VAL A 205 4.67 2.12 -13.49
C VAL A 205 5.20 1.04 -12.54
N MET A 206 6.08 0.19 -13.06
CA MET A 206 6.73 -0.87 -12.30
C MET A 206 8.17 -0.49 -11.99
N VAL A 207 8.59 -0.72 -10.76
CA VAL A 207 9.95 -0.47 -10.27
C VAL A 207 10.53 -1.72 -9.60
N PRO A 208 11.84 -1.93 -9.72
CA PRO A 208 12.56 -3.08 -9.17
C PRO A 208 12.57 -3.21 -7.64
#